data_AF-A0A0B7KFS4-F1
#
_entry.id   AF-A0A0B7KFS4-F1
#
_cell.length_a   1.000
_cell.length_b   1.000
_cell.length_c   1.000
_cell.angle_alpha   90.00
_cell.angle_beta   90.00
_cell.angle_gamma   90.00
#
_symmetry.space_group_name_H-M   'P 1'
#
loop_
_entity.id
_entity.type
_entity.pdbx_description
1 polymer ?
#
loop_
_entity_poly.entity_id
_entity_poly.type
_entity_poly.pdbx_seq_one_letter_code
_entity_poly.pdbx_strand_id
1 'polypeptide(L)'
;MEVWSTTRFSYSTVHQQAPLAIGQAMADSPVGFAGWVWHLRYAVSDGYDYTAKELIRDTMMLWIQGPWGGLRAYKEFFKPSAFNFPLTQVPTGVSQWAANNIDGLHSVNFAPRDWMTRLANVVKVFRHDAGGHFPAVNAPDLWVQDVRQFFNGIINGAF
;
A
#
# COMPACT_ATOMS: atom_id res chain seq x y z
N MET A 1 -1.29 16.07 1.73
CA MET A 1 -0.35 15.58 0.70
C MET A 1 1.03 16.23 0.78
N GLU A 2 1.15 17.56 0.88
CA GLU A 2 2.46 18.25 0.90
C GLU A 2 3.40 17.75 2.00
N VAL A 3 2.93 17.69 3.26
CA VAL A 3 3.73 17.20 4.40
C VAL A 3 4.27 15.79 4.14
N TRP A 4 3.42 14.86 3.68
CA TRP A 4 3.86 13.50 3.32
C TRP A 4 4.96 13.54 2.25
N SER A 5 4.75 14.33 1.19
CA SER A 5 5.68 14.42 0.06
C SER A 5 7.05 14.96 0.45
N THR A 6 7.14 15.90 1.40
CA THR A 6 8.39 16.53 1.79
C THR A 6 9.10 15.84 2.94
N THR A 7 8.39 15.06 3.77
CA THR A 7 8.96 14.47 4.98
C THR A 7 9.09 12.93 4.95
N ARG A 8 8.28 12.23 4.14
CA ARG A 8 8.20 10.75 4.15
C ARG A 8 8.40 10.10 2.78
N PHE A 9 8.55 10.87 1.71
CA PHE A 9 8.60 10.33 0.33
C PHE A 9 10.00 9.98 -0.19
N SER A 10 11.05 10.25 0.59
CA SER A 10 12.45 10.04 0.18
C SER A 10 12.74 8.61 -0.28
N TYR A 11 12.14 7.62 0.37
CA TYR A 11 12.31 6.22 0.00
C TYR A 11 11.90 5.96 -1.46
N SER A 12 10.77 6.52 -1.90
CA SER A 12 10.22 6.35 -3.23
C SER A 12 11.14 6.96 -4.27
N THR A 13 11.69 8.15 -3.98
CA THR A 13 12.67 8.82 -4.85
C THR A 13 13.93 7.98 -5.02
N VAL A 14 14.49 7.44 -3.93
CA VAL A 14 15.69 6.59 -3.99
C VAL A 14 15.41 5.29 -4.76
N HIS A 15 14.26 4.65 -4.51
CA HIS A 15 13.85 3.42 -5.21
C HIS A 15 13.61 3.67 -6.70
N GLN A 16 13.09 4.84 -7.08
CA GLN A 16 12.89 5.22 -8.47
C GLN A 16 14.21 5.51 -9.21
N GLN A 17 15.08 6.31 -8.59
CA GLN A 17 16.24 6.89 -9.27
C GLN A 17 17.48 5.99 -9.21
N ALA A 18 17.72 5.34 -8.06
CA ALA A 18 18.92 4.54 -7.81
C ALA A 18 18.60 3.14 -7.22
N PRO A 19 17.65 2.38 -7.79
CA PRO A 19 17.21 1.10 -7.22
C PRO A 19 18.35 0.10 -7.04
N LEU A 20 19.37 0.11 -7.92
CA LEU A 20 20.48 -0.85 -7.85
C LEU A 20 21.41 -0.53 -6.69
N ALA A 21 21.75 0.75 -6.54
CA ALA A 21 22.61 1.21 -5.45
C ALA A 21 21.97 0.94 -4.09
N ILE A 22 20.69 1.30 -3.90
CA ILE A 22 19.99 1.02 -2.64
C ILE A 22 19.75 -0.49 -2.44
N GLY A 23 19.48 -1.24 -3.51
CA GLY A 23 19.30 -2.69 -3.44
C GLY A 23 20.53 -3.43 -2.95
N GLN A 24 21.72 -3.03 -3.43
CA GLN A 24 22.99 -3.57 -2.96
C GLN A 24 23.23 -3.22 -1.48
N ALA A 25 23.00 -1.96 -1.09
CA ALA A 25 23.16 -1.52 0.30
C ALA A 25 22.20 -2.25 1.27
N MET A 26 20.95 -2.46 0.86
CA MET A 26 19.95 -3.16 1.68
C MET A 26 20.16 -4.69 1.72
N ALA A 27 20.87 -5.26 0.76
CA ALA A 27 21.20 -6.68 0.75
C ALA A 27 22.33 -7.03 1.74
N ASP A 28 23.21 -6.08 2.08
CA ASP A 28 24.39 -6.32 2.91
C ASP A 28 24.05 -6.56 4.39
N SER A 29 23.13 -5.78 4.96
CA SER A 29 22.79 -5.85 6.38
C SER A 29 21.29 -6.06 6.60
N PRO A 30 20.86 -7.20 7.19
CA PRO A 30 19.45 -7.42 7.52
C PRO A 30 18.95 -6.42 8.58
N VAL A 31 19.83 -5.92 9.45
CA VAL A 31 19.49 -4.86 10.42
C VAL A 31 19.30 -3.52 9.74
N GLY A 32 20.18 -3.18 8.78
CA GLY A 32 20.03 -1.97 7.96
C GLY A 32 18.71 -1.98 7.17
N PHE A 33 18.38 -3.12 6.56
CA PHE A 33 17.11 -3.29 5.87
C PHE A 33 15.90 -3.26 6.82
N ALA A 34 16.00 -3.85 8.01
CA ALA A 34 14.95 -3.75 9.04
C ALA A 34 14.67 -2.29 9.41
N GLY A 35 15.72 -1.48 9.62
CA GLY A 35 15.58 -0.04 9.88
C GLY A 35 14.90 0.70 8.73
N TRP A 36 15.25 0.36 7.47
CA TRP A 36 14.62 0.95 6.29
C TRP A 36 13.14 0.58 6.15
N VAL A 37 12.79 -0.68 6.38
CA VAL A 37 11.38 -1.15 6.40
C VAL A 37 10.61 -0.48 7.52
N TRP A 38 11.19 -0.39 8.72
CA TRP A 38 10.55 0.22 9.88
C TRP A 38 10.24 1.70 9.68
N HIS A 39 11.18 2.46 9.08
CA HIS A 39 10.99 3.87 8.75
C HIS A 39 9.63 4.10 8.05
N LEU A 40 9.30 3.25 7.08
CA LEU A 40 8.07 3.37 6.29
C LEU A 40 6.88 2.77 7.01
N ARG A 41 7.05 1.56 7.56
CA ARG A 41 5.96 0.81 8.16
C ARG A 41 5.37 1.51 9.38
N TYR A 42 6.22 2.14 10.19
CA TYR A 42 5.78 3.01 11.27
C TYR A 42 4.96 4.19 10.76
N ALA A 43 5.46 4.89 9.74
CA ALA A 43 4.83 6.10 9.20
C ALA A 43 3.42 5.86 8.61
N VAL A 44 3.14 4.64 8.13
CA VAL A 44 1.83 4.28 7.56
C VAL A 44 1.05 3.26 8.40
N SER A 45 1.50 3.01 9.64
CA SER A 45 0.90 2.03 10.55
C SER A 45 -0.53 2.40 10.97
N ASP A 46 -0.88 3.68 10.86
CA ASP A 46 -2.15 4.24 11.34
C ASP A 46 -2.43 3.95 12.83
N GLY A 47 -1.37 3.82 13.64
CA GLY A 47 -1.47 3.50 15.07
C GLY A 47 -1.41 2.01 15.39
N TYR A 48 -1.20 1.14 14.40
CA TYR A 48 -0.95 -0.28 14.65
C TYR A 48 0.40 -0.50 15.33
N ASP A 49 0.37 -1.11 16.52
CA ASP A 49 1.56 -1.38 17.33
C ASP A 49 2.22 -2.70 16.92
N TYR A 50 3.18 -2.61 16.00
CA TYR A 50 3.93 -3.76 15.53
C TYR A 50 4.82 -4.34 16.62
N THR A 51 4.69 -5.63 16.87
CA THR A 51 5.64 -6.35 17.72
C THR A 51 6.99 -6.49 17.02
N ALA A 52 8.06 -6.57 17.79
CA ALA A 52 9.40 -6.86 17.25
C ALA A 52 9.41 -8.17 16.43
N LYS A 53 8.62 -9.17 16.84
CA LYS A 53 8.50 -10.44 16.12
C LYS A 53 7.88 -10.27 14.73
N GLU A 54 6.85 -9.44 14.59
CA GLU A 54 6.22 -9.17 13.29
C GLU A 54 7.16 -8.41 12.36
N LEU A 55 7.86 -7.40 12.89
CA LEU A 55 8.84 -6.65 12.11
C LEU A 55 9.96 -7.57 11.62
N ILE A 56 10.54 -8.39 12.51
CA ILE A 56 11.59 -9.33 12.14
C ILE A 56 11.07 -10.33 11.10
N ARG A 57 9.90 -10.95 11.32
CA ARG A 57 9.31 -11.90 10.38
C ARG A 57 9.14 -11.28 9.01
N ASP A 58 8.47 -10.14 8.92
CA ASP A 58 8.12 -9.54 7.64
C ASP A 58 9.34 -8.98 6.92
N THR A 59 10.29 -8.40 7.64
CA THR A 59 11.60 -7.99 7.09
C THR A 59 12.35 -9.19 6.53
N MET A 60 12.43 -10.31 7.26
CA MET A 60 13.18 -11.49 6.81
C MET A 60 12.51 -12.15 5.59
N MET A 61 11.18 -12.14 5.50
CA MET A 61 10.45 -12.63 4.32
C MET A 61 10.81 -11.84 3.04
N LEU A 62 11.13 -10.55 3.18
CA LEU A 62 11.58 -9.71 2.06
C LEU A 62 13.09 -9.81 1.81
N TRP A 63 13.89 -10.01 2.87
CA TRP A 63 15.35 -9.95 2.78
C TRP A 63 15.99 -11.25 2.29
N ILE A 64 15.50 -12.43 2.71
CA ILE A 64 16.11 -13.73 2.38
C ILE A 64 16.19 -13.95 0.86
N GLN A 65 15.21 -13.45 0.10
CA GLN A 65 15.18 -13.56 -1.36
C GLN A 65 16.01 -12.48 -2.07
N GLY A 66 16.54 -11.52 -1.31
CA GLY A 66 17.14 -10.29 -1.80
C GLY A 66 16.11 -9.16 -1.98
N PRO A 67 16.35 -7.95 -1.44
CA PRO A 67 15.37 -6.86 -1.47
C PRO A 67 15.22 -6.20 -2.87
N TRP A 68 16.08 -6.54 -3.83
CA TRP A 68 16.13 -5.94 -5.17
C TRP A 68 14.78 -5.89 -5.88
N GLY A 69 14.00 -6.98 -5.87
CA GLY A 69 12.74 -7.06 -6.60
C GLY A 69 11.72 -6.02 -6.16
N GLY A 70 11.56 -5.84 -4.85
CA GLY A 70 10.63 -4.84 -4.28
C GLY A 70 11.11 -3.41 -4.52
N LEU A 71 12.42 -3.16 -4.41
CA LEU A 71 13.00 -1.82 -4.56
C LEU A 71 12.97 -1.35 -6.03
N ARG A 72 13.25 -2.24 -6.99
CA ARG A 72 13.27 -1.90 -8.42
C ARG A 72 11.89 -1.56 -8.99
N ALA A 73 10.81 -2.08 -8.40
CA ALA A 73 9.45 -1.88 -8.89
C ALA A 73 9.07 -0.38 -9.02
N TYR A 74 9.60 0.49 -8.15
CA TYR A 74 9.39 1.94 -8.20
C TYR A 74 9.85 2.58 -9.51
N LYS A 75 10.90 2.05 -10.13
CA LYS A 75 11.34 2.55 -11.44
C LYS A 75 10.31 2.30 -12.54
N GLU A 76 9.47 1.29 -12.38
CA GLU A 76 8.38 0.97 -13.31
C GLU A 76 7.10 1.73 -12.94
N PHE A 77 6.74 1.80 -11.65
CA PHE A 77 5.54 2.50 -11.16
C PHE A 77 5.52 4.00 -11.43
N PHE A 78 6.70 4.63 -11.53
CA PHE A 78 6.80 6.07 -11.78
C PHE A 78 7.20 6.41 -13.21
N LYS A 79 7.08 5.48 -14.16
CA LYS A 79 7.16 5.83 -15.58
C LYS A 79 5.97 6.72 -15.95
N PRO A 80 6.11 7.69 -16.88
CA PRO A 80 4.98 8.51 -17.32
C PRO A 80 3.81 7.69 -17.86
N SER A 81 4.09 6.52 -18.45
CA SER A 81 3.09 5.61 -18.97
C SER A 81 2.47 4.68 -17.91
N ALA A 82 2.96 4.69 -16.67
CA ALA A 82 2.58 3.71 -15.65
C ALA A 82 1.12 3.83 -15.18
N PHE A 83 0.44 4.92 -15.51
CA PHE A 83 -0.98 5.12 -15.21
C PHE A 83 -1.83 5.28 -16.49
N ASN A 84 -1.27 4.96 -17.65
CA ASN A 84 -1.98 5.01 -18.92
C ASN A 84 -2.60 3.64 -19.24
N PHE A 85 -3.72 3.33 -18.58
CA PHE A 85 -4.46 2.09 -18.81
C PHE A 85 -5.89 2.40 -19.30
N PRO A 86 -6.47 1.55 -20.16
CA PRO A 86 -7.86 1.69 -20.55
C PRO A 86 -8.78 1.45 -19.36
N LEU A 87 -9.98 2.05 -19.41
CA LEU A 87 -11.06 1.78 -18.46
C LEU A 87 -11.32 0.27 -18.38
N THR A 88 -11.17 -0.34 -17.21
CA THR A 88 -11.51 -1.76 -17.03
C THR A 88 -13.02 -1.95 -16.97
N GLN A 89 -13.56 -2.87 -17.78
CA GLN A 89 -14.98 -3.26 -17.76
C GLN A 89 -15.28 -4.36 -16.73
N VAL A 90 -14.23 -4.97 -16.16
CA VAL A 90 -14.37 -6.02 -15.15
C VAL A 90 -15.02 -5.43 -13.89
N PRO A 91 -16.08 -6.05 -13.33
CA PRO A 91 -16.66 -5.61 -12.07
C PRO A 91 -15.59 -5.44 -10.99
N THR A 92 -15.49 -4.23 -10.46
CA THR A 92 -14.42 -3.83 -9.54
C THR A 92 -15.01 -3.42 -8.20
N GLY A 93 -14.52 -4.04 -7.13
CA GLY A 93 -14.75 -3.63 -5.75
C GLY A 93 -13.60 -2.74 -5.28
N VAL A 94 -13.91 -1.63 -4.61
CA VAL A 94 -12.90 -0.79 -3.97
C VAL A 94 -13.17 -0.72 -2.48
N SER A 95 -12.19 -1.10 -1.67
CA SER A 95 -12.22 -0.93 -0.22
C SER A 95 -11.29 0.20 0.17
N GLN A 96 -11.83 1.22 0.83
CA GLN A 96 -11.10 2.41 1.25
C GLN A 96 -10.97 2.45 2.77
N TRP A 97 -9.80 2.86 3.25
CA TRP A 97 -9.41 2.79 4.65
C TRP A 97 -8.88 4.15 5.09
N ALA A 98 -9.36 4.65 6.21
CA ALA A 98 -8.92 5.93 6.74
C ALA A 98 -7.42 5.92 7.08
N ALA A 99 -6.78 7.08 6.93
CA ALA A 99 -5.38 7.36 7.24
C ALA A 99 -5.30 8.39 8.39
N ASN A 100 -6.00 8.10 9.48
CA ASN A 100 -6.24 9.05 10.56
C ASN A 100 -4.95 9.51 11.25
N ASN A 101 -3.99 8.61 11.39
CA ASN A 101 -2.72 8.82 12.07
C ASN A 101 -1.53 8.85 11.11
N ILE A 102 -1.77 9.17 9.83
CA ILE A 102 -0.70 9.31 8.83
C ILE A 102 -0.45 10.79 8.54
N ASP A 103 0.77 11.24 8.84
CA ASP A 103 1.20 12.64 8.73
C ASP A 103 0.87 13.23 7.35
N GLY A 104 0.02 14.24 7.34
CA GLY A 104 -0.36 14.95 6.12
C GLY A 104 -1.35 14.23 5.19
N LEU A 105 -1.93 13.09 5.59
CA LEU A 105 -2.91 12.33 4.80
C LEU A 105 -4.32 12.25 5.42
N HIS A 106 -4.51 12.62 6.69
CA HIS A 106 -5.82 12.58 7.36
C HIS A 106 -6.95 13.33 6.62
N SER A 107 -6.62 14.41 5.90
CA SER A 107 -7.60 15.24 5.18
C SER A 107 -7.99 14.71 3.80
N VAL A 108 -7.37 13.62 3.34
CA VAL A 108 -7.59 13.01 2.01
C VAL A 108 -7.92 11.51 2.10
N ASN A 109 -8.57 11.09 3.20
CA ASN A 109 -8.80 9.68 3.53
C ASN A 109 -9.50 8.86 2.43
N PHE A 110 -10.48 9.44 1.71
CA PHE A 110 -11.27 8.69 0.74
C PHE A 110 -11.33 9.38 -0.61
N ALA A 111 -11.03 8.60 -1.66
CA ALA A 111 -11.27 8.99 -3.04
C ALA A 111 -12.78 9.08 -3.33
N PRO A 112 -13.23 10.16 -4.00
CA PRO A 112 -14.59 10.25 -4.54
C PRO A 112 -14.89 9.11 -5.50
N ARG A 113 -16.15 8.64 -5.54
CA ARG A 113 -16.56 7.56 -6.46
C ARG A 113 -16.27 7.90 -7.90
N ASP A 114 -16.53 9.14 -8.29
CA ASP A 114 -16.32 9.65 -9.64
C ASP A 114 -14.86 9.61 -10.11
N TRP A 115 -13.89 9.54 -9.19
CA TRP A 115 -12.49 9.35 -9.57
C TRP A 115 -12.21 7.89 -9.89
N MET A 116 -12.75 6.98 -9.08
CA MET A 116 -12.55 5.54 -9.24
C MET A 116 -13.27 5.01 -10.51
N THR A 117 -14.46 5.54 -10.83
CA THR A 117 -15.23 5.14 -12.02
C THR A 117 -14.63 5.60 -13.34
N ARG A 118 -13.66 6.53 -13.32
CA ARG A 118 -12.86 6.90 -14.51
C ARG A 118 -11.85 5.82 -14.89
N LEU A 119 -11.51 4.94 -13.94
CA LEU A 119 -10.49 3.90 -14.11
C LEU A 119 -11.09 2.50 -14.21
N ALA A 120 -12.26 2.26 -13.61
CA ALA A 120 -12.88 0.94 -13.56
C ALA A 120 -14.42 0.96 -13.54
N ASN A 121 -15.02 -0.17 -13.93
CA ASN A 121 -16.41 -0.51 -13.63
C ASN A 121 -16.57 -0.78 -12.13
N VAL A 122 -16.63 0.28 -11.33
CA VAL A 122 -16.77 0.19 -9.87
C VAL A 122 -18.21 -0.16 -9.52
N VAL A 123 -18.43 -1.40 -9.09
CA VAL A 123 -19.77 -1.89 -8.69
C VAL A 123 -20.00 -1.76 -7.19
N LYS A 124 -18.93 -1.86 -6.39
CA LYS A 124 -19.02 -1.81 -4.91
C LYS A 124 -17.91 -0.95 -4.33
N VAL A 125 -18.27 -0.13 -3.34
CA VAL A 125 -17.33 0.68 -2.55
C VAL A 125 -17.57 0.41 -1.08
N PHE A 126 -16.51 0.08 -0.35
CA PHE A 126 -16.47 -0.03 1.11
C PHE A 126 -15.65 1.11 1.68
N ARG A 127 -16.02 1.61 2.86
CA ARG A 127 -15.29 2.66 3.58
C ARG A 127 -15.21 2.29 5.05
N HIS A 128 -13.99 2.35 5.59
CA HIS A 128 -13.70 1.99 6.97
C HIS A 128 -12.92 3.12 7.64
N ASP A 129 -13.29 3.43 8.88
CA ASP A 129 -12.65 4.48 9.67
C ASP A 129 -11.36 4.01 10.36
N ALA A 130 -10.97 2.74 10.18
CA ALA A 130 -9.74 2.16 10.72
C ALA A 130 -9.20 1.08 9.78
N GLY A 131 -7.87 0.93 9.70
CA GLY A 131 -7.20 -0.10 8.90
C GLY A 131 -5.96 0.40 8.17
N GLY A 132 -5.84 1.72 7.97
CA GLY A 132 -4.64 2.36 7.44
C GLY A 132 -4.18 1.80 6.10
N HIS A 133 -2.86 1.80 5.90
CA HIS A 133 -2.24 1.34 4.65
C HIS A 133 -2.19 -0.19 4.53
N PHE A 134 -2.18 -0.92 5.65
CA PHE A 134 -2.09 -2.39 5.71
C PHE A 134 -3.36 -3.01 6.32
N PRO A 135 -4.54 -2.86 5.71
CA PRO A 135 -5.81 -3.24 6.32
C PRO A 135 -5.95 -4.75 6.56
N ALA A 136 -5.31 -5.59 5.72
CA ALA A 136 -5.29 -7.03 5.93
C ALA A 136 -4.52 -7.45 7.21
N VAL A 137 -3.68 -6.57 7.76
CA VAL A 137 -2.94 -6.78 9.02
C VAL A 137 -3.65 -6.07 10.17
N ASN A 138 -4.03 -4.80 9.95
CA ASN A 138 -4.55 -3.93 11.00
C ASN A 138 -6.03 -4.20 11.33
N ALA A 139 -6.82 -4.60 10.33
CA ALA A 139 -8.26 -4.83 10.44
C ALA A 139 -8.67 -6.08 9.63
N PRO A 140 -8.10 -7.27 9.93
CA PRO A 140 -8.25 -8.46 9.11
C PRO A 140 -9.71 -8.90 8.96
N ASP A 141 -10.53 -8.77 10.01
CA ASP A 141 -11.93 -9.18 9.98
C ASP A 141 -12.76 -8.33 9.00
N LEU A 142 -12.55 -7.00 9.00
CA LEU A 142 -13.19 -6.08 8.06
C LEU A 142 -12.72 -6.35 6.63
N TRP A 143 -11.42 -6.59 6.45
CA TRP A 143 -10.87 -6.91 5.13
C TRP A 143 -11.44 -8.21 4.57
N VAL A 144 -11.52 -9.27 5.38
CA VAL A 144 -12.14 -10.55 4.98
C VAL A 144 -13.63 -10.38 4.69
N GLN A 145 -14.34 -9.57 5.48
CA GLN A 145 -15.76 -9.30 5.26
C GLN A 145 -16.00 -8.64 3.89
N ASP A 146 -15.22 -7.62 3.53
CA ASP A 146 -15.32 -6.94 2.24
C ASP A 146 -15.09 -7.90 1.07
N VAL A 147 -14.04 -8.72 1.15
CA VAL A 147 -13.71 -9.73 0.13
C VAL A 147 -14.88 -10.71 -0.03
N ARG A 148 -15.39 -11.28 1.06
CA ARG A 148 -16.51 -12.21 1.02
C ARG A 148 -17.77 -11.56 0.46
N GLN A 149 -18.11 -10.34 0.90
CA GLN A 149 -19.29 -9.63 0.43
C GLN A 149 -19.20 -9.30 -1.06
N PHE A 150 -18.02 -8.87 -1.54
CA PHE A 150 -17.81 -8.57 -2.95
C PHE A 150 -17.98 -9.83 -3.80
N PHE A 151 -17.25 -10.90 -3.51
CA PHE A 151 -17.30 -12.13 -4.32
C PHE A 151 -18.66 -12.84 -4.23
N ASN A 152 -19.31 -12.86 -3.06
CA ASN A 152 -20.69 -13.35 -2.97
C ASN A 152 -21.65 -12.53 -3.81
N GLY A 153 -21.46 -11.20 -3.87
CA GLY A 153 -22.25 -10.34 -4.74
C GLY A 153 -22.07 -10.67 -6.23
N ILE A 154 -20.83 -10.91 -6.67
CA ILE A 154 -20.54 -11.35 -8.04
C ILE A 154 -21.20 -12.69 -8.36
N ILE A 155 -21.04 -13.68 -7.48
CA ILE A 155 -21.57 -15.05 -7.69
C ILE A 155 -23.11 -15.04 -7.77
N ASN A 156 -23.76 -14.22 -6.95
CA ASN A 156 -25.22 -14.14 -6.88
C ASN A 156 -25.82 -13.12 -7.85
N GLY A 157 -25.03 -12.45 -8.70
CA GLY A 157 -25.51 -11.42 -9.63
C GLY A 157 -26.13 -10.20 -8.93
N ALA A 158 -25.64 -9.86 -7.74
CA ALA A 158 -26.12 -8.72 -6.96
C ALA A 158 -25.62 -7.36 -7.50
N PHE A 159 -24.74 -7.39 -8.50
CA PHE A 159 -24.12 -6.25 -9.16
C PHE A 159 -24.06 -6.46 -10.68
#